data_AF-R7LAT8-F1
#
_entry.id   AF-R7LAT8-F1
#
_cell.length_a   1.000
_cell.length_b   1.000
_cell.length_c   1.000
_cell.angle_alpha   90.00
_cell.angle_beta   90.00
_cell.angle_gamma   90.00
#
_symmetry.space_group_name_H-M   'P 1'
#
loop_
_entity.id
_entity.type
_entity.pdbx_description
1 polymer ?
#
loop_
_entity_poly.entity_id
_entity_poly.type
_entity_poly.pdbx_seq_one_letter_code
_entity_poly.pdbx_strand_id
1 'polypeptide(L)'
;MLKHIIIVSTLAASPLMAVDNYLVGTGWGGASMNYTWSTGMSPTESDDAFLDYKYYYESKSPATSQSWRVELWVPETHVNSTVNSLTIQNLYNPETLDPVKLQLVVASSLTAGIKTINDFNVVGGSYKPEIRFAVSKGTSDSAVQAKIAVGGNMNIGKSDYNSGDGVAFFLGDMESNMGPVSVNVKGNLNIYGASTLGTNIGKQTDKSGTTNQLDFVVSGVVNMVGNGGQDNPTWFLNTCSSGSSQAKTTIDVGGISGIGLIRNNTGALGGSSMLIIRTAEGATTTYSGILKDDITTAGNSNVSILMAGYGTQVLDGSVDISGFSEIKRGTLLSTGHFGSLYINKEGTFGATSKSSPIGTVSIGNMTFSDGGTVLIDIDGANCDLIQASTLSLGTATYLTIDFGLTNIVEGTKYKIFECGKISDNFTVDNFKVKDIDGYNSHISIDDNNVYISFTAVPEPALFASIIGVLALAFAARRKSK
;
A
#
# COMPACT_ATOMS: atom_id res chain seq x y z
N MET A 1 -18.09 52.07 -55.21
CA MET A 1 -17.93 52.66 -53.86
C MET A 1 -18.20 51.57 -52.84
N LEU A 2 -17.12 50.91 -52.44
CA LEU A 2 -16.55 50.94 -51.08
C LEU A 2 -17.38 50.18 -50.04
N LYS A 3 -17.09 48.88 -49.94
CA LYS A 3 -17.19 48.13 -48.69
C LYS A 3 -16.20 48.75 -47.71
N HIS A 4 -16.70 49.39 -46.65
CA HIS A 4 -15.85 49.86 -45.58
C HIS A 4 -15.60 48.73 -44.58
N ILE A 5 -14.31 48.46 -44.42
CA ILE A 5 -13.66 47.73 -43.36
C ILE A 5 -14.02 48.38 -42.03
N ILE A 6 -14.50 47.60 -41.05
CA ILE A 6 -14.41 47.95 -39.64
C ILE A 6 -13.39 46.99 -39.02
N ILE A 7 -12.21 47.53 -38.75
CA ILE A 7 -11.21 46.95 -37.87
C ILE A 7 -11.77 47.09 -36.46
N VAL A 8 -12.07 45.96 -35.81
CA VAL A 8 -12.26 45.92 -34.35
C VAL A 8 -10.91 45.60 -33.74
N SER A 9 -10.18 46.64 -33.39
CA SER A 9 -9.05 46.60 -32.49
C SER A 9 -9.49 46.13 -31.11
N THR A 10 -8.74 45.18 -30.55
CA THR A 10 -8.66 44.85 -29.12
C THR A 10 -10.02 44.63 -28.42
N LEU A 11 -10.62 43.47 -28.64
CA LEU A 11 -11.48 42.86 -27.62
C LEU A 11 -10.55 42.14 -26.64
N ALA A 12 -10.36 42.76 -25.49
CA ALA A 12 -9.75 42.14 -24.32
C ALA A 12 -10.39 40.77 -24.11
N ALA A 13 -9.57 39.71 -24.11
CA ALA A 13 -9.96 38.44 -23.53
C ALA A 13 -10.40 38.73 -22.10
N SER A 14 -11.66 38.47 -21.77
CA SER A 14 -12.14 38.55 -20.40
C SER A 14 -11.32 37.56 -19.57
N PRO A 15 -10.46 38.02 -18.64
CA PRO A 15 -9.74 37.13 -17.74
C PRO A 15 -10.66 36.94 -16.54
N LEU A 16 -11.65 36.06 -16.67
CA LEU A 16 -12.28 35.47 -15.50
C LEU A 16 -11.64 34.11 -15.28
N MET A 17 -10.33 34.13 -15.08
CA MET A 17 -9.76 33.21 -14.12
C MET A 17 -10.37 33.58 -12.77
N ALA A 18 -10.80 32.61 -11.97
CA ALA A 18 -10.81 32.84 -10.54
C ALA A 18 -9.42 33.38 -10.19
N VAL A 19 -9.38 34.45 -9.40
CA VAL A 19 -8.15 35.21 -9.08
C VAL A 19 -7.07 34.30 -8.45
N ASP A 20 -7.42 33.06 -8.11
CA ASP A 20 -6.68 32.09 -7.33
C ASP A 20 -6.07 30.92 -8.14
N ASN A 21 -6.16 30.89 -9.48
CA ASN A 21 -5.64 29.80 -10.31
C ASN A 21 -4.33 30.19 -11.04
N TYR A 22 -3.27 29.38 -10.93
CA TYR A 22 -2.01 29.59 -11.66
C TYR A 22 -1.73 28.48 -12.68
N LEU A 23 -1.57 28.85 -13.95
CA LEU A 23 -0.99 27.99 -14.97
C LEU A 23 0.53 28.02 -14.82
N VAL A 24 1.11 26.94 -14.31
CA VAL A 24 2.54 26.92 -13.96
C VAL A 24 3.38 26.85 -15.22
N GLY A 25 4.05 27.97 -15.45
CA GLY A 25 5.09 28.18 -16.40
C GLY A 25 6.10 29.14 -15.81
N THR A 26 7.39 28.78 -15.93
CA THR A 26 8.60 29.35 -15.31
C THR A 26 8.67 29.28 -13.79
N GLY A 27 9.89 29.00 -13.34
CA GLY A 27 10.21 28.49 -12.02
C GLY A 27 9.60 29.29 -10.88
N TRP A 28 9.34 28.58 -9.80
CA TRP A 28 9.02 29.20 -8.54
C TRP A 28 10.26 29.93 -8.03
N GLY A 29 10.30 31.26 -8.14
CA GLY A 29 11.26 32.12 -7.43
C GLY A 29 12.48 32.67 -8.18
N GLY A 30 12.45 32.93 -9.50
CA GLY A 30 13.60 33.57 -10.17
C GLY A 30 13.26 34.55 -11.30
N ALA A 31 13.89 35.73 -11.29
CA ALA A 31 13.57 36.87 -12.16
C ALA A 31 14.23 36.88 -13.57
N SER A 32 14.82 35.79 -14.06
CA SER A 32 15.66 35.87 -15.27
C SER A 32 15.66 34.61 -16.15
N MET A 33 14.54 34.22 -16.78
CA MET A 33 14.55 33.20 -17.85
C MET A 33 13.43 33.44 -18.89
N ASN A 34 13.82 33.89 -20.10
CA ASN A 34 12.93 34.51 -21.10
C ASN A 34 12.37 33.59 -22.21
N TYR A 35 12.31 32.26 -22.06
CA TYR A 35 11.85 31.38 -23.17
C TYR A 35 10.80 30.31 -22.85
N THR A 36 10.29 30.28 -21.62
CA THR A 36 9.21 29.38 -21.21
C THR A 36 8.19 30.18 -20.39
N TRP A 37 6.96 29.71 -20.31
CA TRP A 37 5.73 30.41 -19.89
C TRP A 37 5.88 31.28 -18.62
N SER A 38 5.18 32.42 -18.47
CA SER A 38 5.13 33.17 -17.19
C SER A 38 3.88 34.05 -17.13
N THR A 39 3.16 34.09 -16.00
CA THR A 39 2.21 35.17 -15.65
C THR A 39 2.90 36.32 -14.87
N GLY A 40 4.20 36.18 -14.56
CA GLY A 40 5.02 37.22 -13.93
C GLY A 40 5.13 37.15 -12.41
N MET A 41 4.52 36.15 -11.73
CA MET A 41 4.63 35.93 -10.28
C MET A 41 4.75 34.44 -9.93
N SER A 42 5.44 34.11 -8.83
CA SER A 42 5.48 32.76 -8.28
C SER A 42 4.23 32.48 -7.46
N PRO A 43 3.62 31.28 -7.57
CA PRO A 43 2.45 30.95 -6.77
C PRO A 43 2.80 30.89 -5.29
N THR A 44 1.82 31.19 -4.46
CA THR A 44 1.88 31.29 -3.01
C THR A 44 0.96 30.24 -2.38
N GLU A 45 0.96 30.18 -1.06
CA GLU A 45 0.16 29.21 -0.31
C GLU A 45 -1.35 29.38 -0.44
N SER A 46 -1.85 30.53 -0.91
CA SER A 46 -3.26 30.74 -1.22
C SER A 46 -3.67 30.25 -2.61
N ASP A 47 -2.70 29.94 -3.47
CA ASP A 47 -2.93 29.73 -4.90
C ASP A 47 -3.10 28.25 -5.24
N ASP A 48 -4.05 27.95 -6.11
CA ASP A 48 -4.20 26.63 -6.72
C ASP A 48 -3.39 26.57 -8.01
N ALA A 49 -2.44 25.62 -8.07
CA ALA A 49 -1.55 25.44 -9.21
C ALA A 49 -2.09 24.38 -10.17
N PHE A 50 -2.10 24.69 -11.46
CA PHE A 50 -2.53 23.82 -12.54
C PHE A 50 -1.42 23.63 -13.57
N LEU A 51 -1.16 22.38 -13.93
CA LEU A 51 -0.38 21.97 -15.10
C LEU A 51 -1.34 21.33 -16.11
N ASP A 52 -1.72 22.10 -17.12
CA ASP A 52 -2.73 21.72 -18.11
C ASP A 52 -2.17 21.84 -19.54
N TYR A 53 -2.03 20.71 -20.24
CA TYR A 53 -1.47 20.72 -21.59
C TYR A 53 -2.45 21.26 -22.64
N LYS A 54 -3.75 21.08 -22.49
CA LYS A 54 -4.72 21.64 -23.45
C LYS A 54 -4.59 23.17 -23.47
N TYR A 55 -4.55 23.78 -22.28
CA TYR A 55 -4.35 25.22 -22.16
C TYR A 55 -2.96 25.64 -22.67
N TYR A 56 -1.94 24.79 -22.43
CA TYR A 56 -0.61 24.97 -23.01
C TYR A 56 -0.66 25.06 -24.55
N TYR A 57 -1.27 24.06 -25.16
CA TYR A 57 -1.38 23.91 -26.60
C TYR A 57 -2.10 25.11 -27.25
N GLU A 58 -3.19 25.57 -26.64
CA GLU A 58 -3.99 26.70 -27.14
C GLU A 58 -3.23 28.03 -27.12
N SER A 59 -2.34 28.24 -26.13
CA SER A 59 -1.59 29.50 -26.02
C SER A 59 -0.27 29.50 -26.80
N LYS A 60 0.37 28.33 -26.92
CA LYS A 60 1.57 28.14 -27.72
C LYS A 60 1.33 26.96 -28.64
N SER A 61 0.86 27.23 -29.86
CA SER A 61 0.72 26.23 -30.92
C SER A 61 2.04 25.44 -31.05
N PRO A 62 2.15 24.20 -30.51
CA PRO A 62 3.40 23.47 -30.52
C PRO A 62 3.54 22.81 -31.89
N ALA A 63 4.69 22.98 -32.51
CA ALA A 63 5.08 22.13 -33.62
C ALA A 63 5.34 20.70 -33.10
N THR A 64 4.34 19.82 -33.19
CA THR A 64 4.50 18.35 -33.26
C THR A 64 5.04 17.57 -32.04
N SER A 65 5.19 18.15 -30.85
CA SER A 65 5.85 17.42 -29.75
C SER A 65 4.92 16.46 -28.98
N GLN A 66 5.10 15.14 -29.15
CA GLN A 66 4.46 14.08 -28.33
C GLN A 66 4.98 14.00 -26.87
N SER A 67 5.87 14.90 -26.49
CA SER A 67 6.50 14.99 -25.17
C SER A 67 6.88 16.44 -24.89
N TRP A 68 6.75 16.87 -23.63
CA TRP A 68 7.18 18.19 -23.19
C TRP A 68 7.76 18.11 -21.77
N ARG A 69 8.65 19.06 -21.49
CA ARG A 69 9.42 19.13 -20.24
C ARG A 69 9.13 20.44 -19.54
N VAL A 70 8.76 20.36 -18.27
CA VAL A 70 8.59 21.51 -17.38
C VAL A 70 9.71 21.46 -16.35
N GLU A 71 10.58 22.46 -16.36
CA GLU A 71 11.59 22.63 -15.32
C GLU A 71 11.03 23.52 -14.21
N LEU A 72 10.87 22.93 -13.03
CA LEU A 72 10.65 23.67 -11.79
C LEU A 72 12.01 23.98 -11.18
N TRP A 73 12.49 25.21 -11.40
CA TRP A 73 13.65 25.72 -10.69
C TRP A 73 13.23 26.18 -9.30
N VAL A 74 13.86 25.64 -8.25
CA VAL A 74 13.63 26.04 -6.85
C VAL A 74 14.92 26.73 -6.33
N PRO A 75 14.92 28.07 -6.19
CA PRO A 75 16.05 28.83 -5.69
C PRO A 75 16.45 28.40 -4.28
N GLU A 76 17.74 28.51 -3.98
CA GLU A 76 18.29 28.23 -2.65
C GLU A 76 17.62 29.02 -1.52
N THR A 77 17.06 30.20 -1.82
CA THR A 77 16.37 31.06 -0.86
C THR A 77 14.91 30.66 -0.59
N HIS A 78 14.34 29.76 -1.40
CA HIS A 78 12.94 29.34 -1.35
C HIS A 78 12.82 27.81 -1.29
N VAL A 79 13.52 27.22 -0.32
CA VAL A 79 13.49 25.79 -0.05
C VAL A 79 12.05 25.37 0.29
N ASN A 80 11.38 24.70 -0.65
CA ASN A 80 9.98 24.26 -0.62
C ASN A 80 8.95 25.29 -1.10
N SER A 81 8.76 25.30 -2.41
CA SER A 81 7.59 25.81 -3.11
C SER A 81 6.27 25.31 -2.47
N THR A 82 5.52 26.20 -1.80
CA THR A 82 4.21 25.90 -1.20
C THR A 82 3.03 26.53 -1.97
N VAL A 83 2.04 25.72 -2.34
CA VAL A 83 0.75 26.12 -2.94
C VAL A 83 -0.43 25.61 -2.11
N ASN A 84 -1.62 26.16 -2.35
CA ASN A 84 -2.86 25.63 -1.76
C ASN A 84 -3.12 24.20 -2.23
N SER A 85 -3.20 23.98 -3.56
CA SER A 85 -3.30 22.66 -4.17
C SER A 85 -2.51 22.59 -5.48
N LEU A 86 -2.25 21.37 -5.97
CA LEU A 86 -1.61 21.15 -7.27
C LEU A 86 -2.43 20.15 -8.09
N THR A 87 -2.76 20.48 -9.33
CA THR A 87 -3.46 19.60 -10.26
C THR A 87 -2.71 19.50 -11.60
N ILE A 88 -2.44 18.27 -12.04
CA ILE A 88 -1.90 17.96 -13.37
C ILE A 88 -3.00 17.29 -14.18
N GLN A 89 -3.32 17.80 -15.37
CA GLN A 89 -4.46 17.31 -16.14
C GLN A 89 -4.33 17.54 -17.66
N ASN A 90 -5.27 16.97 -18.42
CA ASN A 90 -5.46 17.21 -19.85
C ASN A 90 -4.20 16.98 -20.71
N LEU A 91 -3.38 15.99 -20.35
CA LEU A 91 -2.13 15.67 -21.05
C LEU A 91 -2.36 14.84 -22.32
N TYR A 92 -2.91 15.46 -23.36
CA TYR A 92 -3.07 14.84 -24.66
C TYR A 92 -3.00 15.89 -25.76
N ASN A 93 -2.58 15.51 -26.96
CA ASN A 93 -2.63 16.41 -28.11
C ASN A 93 -4.10 16.65 -28.50
N PRO A 94 -4.65 17.87 -28.41
CA PRO A 94 -6.06 18.10 -28.72
C PRO A 94 -6.41 17.91 -30.20
N GLU A 95 -5.43 17.93 -31.11
CA GLU A 95 -5.64 17.69 -32.54
C GLU A 95 -5.59 16.20 -32.89
N THR A 96 -4.61 15.46 -32.37
CA THR A 96 -4.43 14.04 -32.71
C THR A 96 -5.07 13.08 -31.71
N LEU A 97 -5.44 13.58 -30.53
CA LEU A 97 -5.94 12.83 -29.38
C LEU A 97 -4.95 11.77 -28.86
N ASP A 98 -3.65 11.96 -29.12
CA ASP A 98 -2.61 11.08 -28.61
C ASP A 98 -2.19 11.46 -27.18
N PRO A 99 -1.79 10.50 -26.33
CA PRO A 99 -1.20 10.80 -25.04
C PRO A 99 0.05 11.66 -25.17
N VAL A 100 0.22 12.56 -24.20
CA VAL A 100 1.43 13.37 -24.06
C VAL A 100 2.23 12.90 -22.86
N LYS A 101 3.56 12.88 -23.01
CA LYS A 101 4.48 12.66 -21.90
C LYS A 101 4.88 13.99 -21.27
N LEU A 102 4.76 14.10 -19.95
CA LEU A 102 5.25 15.24 -19.18
C LEU A 102 6.43 14.81 -18.30
N GLN A 103 7.57 15.45 -18.47
CA GLN A 103 8.66 15.38 -17.49
C GLN A 103 8.67 16.66 -16.64
N LEU A 104 8.32 16.54 -15.37
CA LEU A 104 8.48 17.60 -14.37
C LEU A 104 9.84 17.43 -13.71
N VAL A 105 10.73 18.38 -13.93
CA VAL A 105 12.10 18.33 -13.41
C VAL A 105 12.27 19.34 -12.31
N VAL A 106 12.56 18.89 -11.08
CA VAL A 106 12.96 19.78 -10.00
C VAL A 106 14.47 19.97 -10.03
N ALA A 107 14.90 21.22 -10.23
CA ALA A 107 16.30 21.61 -10.27
C ALA A 107 16.62 22.64 -9.18
N SER A 108 17.68 22.36 -8.41
CA SER A 108 18.21 23.23 -7.36
C SER A 108 19.66 22.85 -7.04
N SER A 109 20.41 23.73 -6.41
CA SER A 109 21.75 23.45 -5.86
C SER A 109 21.70 22.92 -4.41
N LEU A 110 20.55 23.01 -3.73
CA LEU A 110 20.31 22.58 -2.34
C LEU A 110 19.10 21.61 -2.24
N THR A 111 18.45 21.55 -1.07
CA THR A 111 17.15 20.91 -0.88
C THR A 111 16.08 21.70 -1.64
N ALA A 112 15.24 21.00 -2.39
CA ALA A 112 14.10 21.56 -3.10
C ALA A 112 12.85 20.74 -2.78
N GLY A 113 11.68 21.22 -3.16
CA GLY A 113 10.48 20.43 -2.95
C GLY A 113 9.21 21.13 -3.37
N ILE A 114 8.15 20.33 -3.48
CA ILE A 114 6.78 20.80 -3.67
C ILE A 114 6.01 20.50 -2.40
N LYS A 115 5.28 21.51 -1.92
CA LYS A 115 4.34 21.39 -0.82
C LYS A 115 2.96 21.85 -1.28
N THR A 116 1.94 21.05 -1.03
CA THR A 116 0.53 21.47 -1.10
C THR A 116 -0.05 21.56 0.32
N ILE A 117 -0.89 22.55 0.58
CA ILE A 117 -1.67 22.62 1.84
C ILE A 117 -2.80 21.60 1.82
N ASN A 118 -3.48 21.48 0.69
CA ASN A 118 -4.55 20.55 0.43
C ASN A 118 -4.05 19.44 -0.50
N ASP A 119 -4.82 19.13 -1.54
CA ASP A 119 -4.63 17.95 -2.35
C ASP A 119 -3.58 18.13 -3.46
N PHE A 120 -3.00 17.00 -3.86
CA PHE A 120 -2.23 16.87 -5.09
C PHE A 120 -2.93 15.88 -6.02
N ASN A 121 -3.46 16.40 -7.13
CA ASN A 121 -4.24 15.66 -8.12
C ASN A 121 -3.43 15.44 -9.41
N VAL A 122 -3.49 14.22 -9.92
CA VAL A 122 -2.98 13.86 -11.24
C VAL A 122 -4.11 13.19 -12.01
N VAL A 123 -4.73 13.95 -12.91
CA VAL A 123 -5.96 13.56 -13.59
C VAL A 123 -5.64 12.96 -14.95
N GLY A 124 -6.08 11.72 -15.12
CA GLY A 124 -6.00 10.96 -16.37
C GLY A 124 -7.33 10.89 -17.12
N GLY A 125 -7.33 10.12 -18.19
CA GLY A 125 -8.50 9.86 -19.02
C GLY A 125 -8.24 8.73 -20.00
N SER A 126 -9.03 8.64 -21.06
CA SER A 126 -8.95 7.56 -22.06
C SER A 126 -7.60 7.50 -22.78
N TYR A 127 -6.87 8.63 -22.81
CA TYR A 127 -5.59 8.75 -23.48
C TYR A 127 -4.42 8.15 -22.70
N LYS A 128 -4.57 7.91 -21.38
CA LYS A 128 -3.53 7.33 -20.51
C LYS A 128 -2.16 8.03 -20.62
N PRO A 129 -2.08 9.34 -20.31
CA PRO A 129 -0.81 10.05 -20.36
C PRO A 129 0.22 9.50 -19.38
N GLU A 130 1.49 9.83 -19.63
CA GLU A 130 2.61 9.49 -18.76
C GLU A 130 3.22 10.77 -18.17
N ILE A 131 3.40 10.79 -16.86
CA ILE A 131 4.00 11.90 -16.12
C ILE A 131 5.14 11.35 -15.29
N ARG A 132 6.32 11.96 -15.40
CA ARG A 132 7.49 11.64 -14.58
C ARG A 132 7.92 12.85 -13.78
N PHE A 133 7.99 12.70 -12.47
CA PHE A 133 8.61 13.66 -11.58
C PHE A 133 10.10 13.31 -11.44
N ALA A 134 10.93 13.84 -12.31
CA ALA A 134 12.37 13.61 -12.24
C ALA A 134 13.05 14.67 -11.35
N VAL A 135 14.10 14.26 -10.66
CA VAL A 135 14.94 15.17 -9.89
C VAL A 135 16.30 15.20 -10.56
N SER A 136 16.74 16.36 -11.04
CA SER A 136 18.06 16.51 -11.64
C SER A 136 18.80 17.67 -10.98
N LYS A 137 20.02 17.43 -10.49
CA LYS A 137 21.00 18.51 -10.41
C LYS A 137 21.46 18.82 -11.84
N GLY A 138 22.12 19.94 -12.09
CA GLY A 138 22.85 20.13 -13.35
C GLY A 138 23.93 19.05 -13.58
N THR A 139 24.99 19.35 -14.33
CA THR A 139 26.01 18.41 -14.85
C THR A 139 26.88 17.63 -13.81
N SER A 140 26.40 17.30 -12.61
CA SER A 140 27.13 16.55 -11.59
C SER A 140 26.24 15.54 -10.86
N ASP A 141 26.73 14.31 -10.66
CA ASP A 141 26.10 13.13 -10.00
C ASP A 141 25.74 13.30 -8.51
N SER A 142 25.66 14.51 -7.98
CA SER A 142 25.22 14.76 -6.60
C SER A 142 23.71 14.97 -6.55
N ALA A 143 22.95 14.04 -5.97
CA ALA A 143 21.48 14.12 -5.90
C ALA A 143 20.97 15.38 -5.19
N VAL A 144 20.08 16.12 -5.84
CA VAL A 144 19.22 17.14 -5.19
C VAL A 144 18.29 16.41 -4.23
N GLN A 145 18.18 16.89 -2.99
CA GLN A 145 17.31 16.27 -1.99
C GLN A 145 15.87 16.75 -2.13
N ALA A 146 15.23 16.47 -3.26
CA ALA A 146 13.87 16.95 -3.51
C ALA A 146 12.85 16.23 -2.60
N LYS A 147 11.98 16.98 -1.94
CA LYS A 147 10.92 16.44 -1.07
C LYS A 147 9.54 16.82 -1.61
N ILE A 148 8.56 15.94 -1.46
CA ILE A 148 7.16 16.24 -1.76
C ILE A 148 6.35 16.12 -0.47
N ALA A 149 5.55 17.12 -0.16
CA ALA A 149 4.65 17.13 0.97
C ALA A 149 3.23 17.49 0.50
N VAL A 150 2.25 16.65 0.85
CA VAL A 150 0.85 16.85 0.51
C VAL A 150 0.07 16.96 1.81
N GLY A 151 -0.49 18.12 2.09
CA GLY A 151 -1.24 18.38 3.33
C GLY A 151 -2.64 17.77 3.36
N GLY A 152 -3.21 17.47 2.19
CA GLY A 152 -4.44 16.69 2.01
C GLY A 152 -4.18 15.32 1.40
N ASN A 153 -5.04 14.92 0.48
CA ASN A 153 -4.97 13.66 -0.26
C ASN A 153 -4.07 13.76 -1.49
N MET A 154 -3.50 12.63 -1.89
CA MET A 154 -2.88 12.47 -3.20
C MET A 154 -3.79 11.62 -4.08
N ASN A 155 -4.24 12.16 -5.21
CA ASN A 155 -5.22 11.52 -6.09
C ASN A 155 -4.60 11.25 -7.46
N ILE A 156 -4.52 9.98 -7.86
CA ILE A 156 -3.98 9.54 -9.14
C ILE A 156 -5.11 8.91 -9.96
N GLY A 157 -5.46 9.55 -11.08
CA GLY A 157 -6.68 9.28 -11.82
C GLY A 157 -7.86 10.11 -11.31
N LYS A 158 -9.07 9.76 -11.77
CA LYS A 158 -10.33 10.42 -11.39
C LYS A 158 -11.28 9.43 -10.75
N SER A 159 -12.06 9.86 -9.75
CA SER A 159 -13.00 8.99 -9.03
C SER A 159 -14.18 8.51 -9.89
N ASP A 160 -14.54 9.28 -10.91
CA ASP A 160 -15.59 9.00 -11.90
C ASP A 160 -14.98 8.54 -13.24
N TYR A 161 -14.02 7.61 -13.16
CA TYR A 161 -13.35 7.07 -14.34
C TYR A 161 -14.29 6.21 -15.19
N ASN A 162 -14.19 6.33 -16.52
CA ASN A 162 -14.79 5.36 -17.42
C ASN A 162 -13.89 4.14 -17.51
N SER A 163 -14.44 3.00 -17.97
CA SER A 163 -13.63 1.82 -18.25
C SER A 163 -12.51 2.17 -19.23
N GLY A 164 -11.28 1.80 -18.86
CA GLY A 164 -10.05 2.10 -19.56
C GLY A 164 -9.44 3.45 -19.24
N ASP A 165 -10.10 4.36 -18.52
CA ASP A 165 -9.50 5.65 -18.18
C ASP A 165 -8.36 5.49 -17.16
N GLY A 166 -7.29 6.26 -17.31
CA GLY A 166 -6.20 6.29 -16.34
C GLY A 166 -5.09 7.28 -16.68
N VAL A 167 -4.04 7.25 -15.86
CA VAL A 167 -2.79 8.00 -16.03
C VAL A 167 -1.64 7.19 -15.44
N ALA A 168 -0.46 7.26 -16.05
CA ALA A 168 0.75 6.70 -15.47
C ALA A 168 1.58 7.83 -14.85
N PHE A 169 1.60 7.89 -13.51
CA PHE A 169 2.37 8.87 -12.76
C PHE A 169 3.54 8.21 -12.04
N PHE A 170 4.75 8.68 -12.30
CA PHE A 170 5.97 8.17 -11.70
C PHE A 170 6.62 9.26 -10.84
N LEU A 171 6.80 8.95 -9.55
CA LEU A 171 7.61 9.72 -8.62
C LEU A 171 9.06 9.26 -8.77
N GLY A 172 9.82 9.97 -9.62
CA GLY A 172 11.17 9.61 -10.04
C GLY A 172 11.23 9.08 -11.47
N ASP A 173 12.45 9.06 -12.03
CA ASP A 173 12.73 8.35 -13.28
C ASP A 173 13.24 6.93 -13.02
N MET A 174 13.66 6.20 -14.06
CA MET A 174 14.12 4.81 -13.95
C MET A 174 15.49 4.64 -13.28
N GLU A 175 16.30 5.70 -13.25
CA GLU A 175 17.65 5.70 -12.68
C GLU A 175 17.65 5.91 -11.16
N SER A 176 18.58 5.25 -10.47
CA SER A 176 18.67 5.18 -9.02
C SER A 176 18.72 6.53 -8.28
N ASN A 177 19.16 7.61 -8.92
CA ASN A 177 19.35 8.92 -8.28
C ASN A 177 18.40 10.02 -8.78
N MET A 178 17.42 9.66 -9.60
CA MET A 178 16.55 10.62 -10.32
C MET A 178 15.16 10.79 -9.68
N GLY A 179 15.01 10.40 -8.42
CA GLY A 179 13.77 10.45 -7.65
C GLY A 179 13.80 11.41 -6.46
N PRO A 180 12.63 11.79 -5.91
CA PRO A 180 12.58 12.54 -4.67
C PRO A 180 13.14 11.71 -3.51
N VAL A 181 13.78 12.36 -2.54
CA VAL A 181 14.33 11.67 -1.36
C VAL A 181 13.25 11.31 -0.35
N SER A 182 12.12 12.00 -0.36
CA SER A 182 10.98 11.65 0.49
C SER A 182 9.67 12.22 -0.06
N VAL A 183 8.59 11.46 0.10
CA VAL A 183 7.21 11.90 -0.16
C VAL A 183 6.37 11.68 1.09
N ASN A 184 5.59 12.70 1.50
CA ASN A 184 4.73 12.62 2.68
C ASN A 184 3.32 13.12 2.34
N VAL A 185 2.33 12.26 2.50
CA VAL A 185 0.90 12.54 2.30
C VAL A 185 0.22 12.49 3.65
N LYS A 186 -0.43 13.58 4.04
CA LYS A 186 -1.14 13.71 5.33
C LYS A 186 -2.53 13.09 5.31
N GLY A 187 -3.18 13.05 4.16
CA GLY A 187 -4.44 12.36 3.94
C GLY A 187 -4.24 10.95 3.39
N ASN A 188 -5.18 10.54 2.56
CA ASN A 188 -5.17 9.27 1.83
C ASN A 188 -4.38 9.38 0.52
N LEU A 189 -3.94 8.24 0.02
CA LEU A 189 -3.49 8.08 -1.36
C LEU A 189 -4.59 7.31 -2.11
N ASN A 190 -5.17 7.93 -3.14
CA ASN A 190 -6.21 7.31 -3.94
C ASN A 190 -5.69 7.06 -5.36
N ILE A 191 -5.80 5.82 -5.84
CA ILE A 191 -5.41 5.44 -7.20
C ILE A 191 -6.63 4.85 -7.89
N TYR A 192 -7.11 5.50 -8.94
CA TYR A 192 -8.40 5.22 -9.58
C TYR A 192 -8.24 4.60 -10.97
N GLY A 193 -9.14 3.66 -11.29
CA GLY A 193 -9.29 3.08 -12.62
C GLY A 193 -8.01 2.42 -13.12
N ALA A 194 -7.73 2.54 -14.42
CA ALA A 194 -6.53 1.97 -15.05
C ALA A 194 -5.25 2.79 -14.77
N SER A 195 -5.21 3.57 -13.69
CA SER A 195 -4.07 4.43 -13.37
C SER A 195 -2.91 3.65 -12.75
N THR A 196 -1.70 4.13 -13.00
CA THR A 196 -0.46 3.59 -12.44
C THR A 196 0.24 4.64 -11.61
N LEU A 197 0.59 4.30 -10.38
CA LEU A 197 1.58 5.03 -9.58
C LEU A 197 2.88 4.24 -9.56
N GLY A 198 3.98 4.85 -10.00
CA GLY A 198 5.32 4.30 -9.84
C GLY A 198 6.13 5.10 -8.83
N THR A 199 6.90 4.42 -8.00
CA THR A 199 7.73 5.07 -6.97
C THR A 199 9.19 4.68 -7.13
N ASN A 200 10.04 5.66 -7.38
CA ASN A 200 11.48 5.58 -7.20
C ASN A 200 11.83 6.70 -6.21
N ILE A 201 11.63 6.42 -4.93
CA ILE A 201 11.72 7.40 -3.85
C ILE A 201 12.78 6.92 -2.87
N GLY A 202 13.54 7.85 -2.31
CA GLY A 202 14.54 7.56 -1.29
C GLY A 202 15.96 7.81 -1.78
N LYS A 203 16.85 8.09 -0.84
CA LYS A 203 18.27 8.22 -1.15
C LYS A 203 18.89 6.82 -1.18
N GLN A 204 19.39 6.40 -2.34
CA GLN A 204 20.11 5.15 -2.49
C GLN A 204 21.44 5.24 -1.74
N THR A 205 21.40 4.79 -0.49
CA THR A 205 22.54 4.68 0.43
C THR A 205 22.46 3.32 1.10
N ASP A 206 23.54 2.89 1.74
CA ASP A 206 23.61 1.60 2.42
C ASP A 206 22.57 1.40 3.54
N LYS A 207 21.85 2.47 3.94
CA LYS A 207 20.80 2.48 4.98
C LYS A 207 19.36 2.53 4.44
N SER A 208 19.16 2.60 3.12
CA SER A 208 17.82 2.57 2.51
C SER A 208 17.12 1.22 2.76
N GLY A 209 15.78 1.21 2.79
CA GLY A 209 15.00 -0.01 3.07
C GLY A 209 14.96 -0.43 4.54
N THR A 210 15.26 0.47 5.47
CA THR A 210 15.16 0.22 6.92
C THR A 210 14.02 1.03 7.54
N THR A 211 13.49 0.58 8.68
CA THR A 211 12.43 1.29 9.43
C THR A 211 12.86 2.64 10.00
N ASN A 212 14.17 2.95 9.97
CA ASN A 212 14.73 4.23 10.42
C ASN A 212 14.76 5.31 9.33
N GLN A 213 14.48 4.95 8.08
CA GLN A 213 14.38 5.87 6.95
C GLN A 213 13.12 5.53 6.15
N LEU A 214 12.09 6.38 6.28
CA LEU A 214 10.86 6.27 5.53
C LEU A 214 10.97 7.13 4.28
N ASP A 215 10.83 6.50 3.11
CA ASP A 215 10.97 7.18 1.82
C ASP A 215 9.61 7.71 1.35
N PHE A 216 8.53 6.91 1.51
CA PHE A 216 7.17 7.32 1.17
C PHE A 216 6.22 7.09 2.35
N VAL A 217 5.59 8.15 2.85
CA VAL A 217 4.65 8.09 3.97
C VAL A 217 3.26 8.53 3.51
N VAL A 218 2.24 7.73 3.79
CA VAL A 218 0.82 8.07 3.68
C VAL A 218 0.20 7.91 5.06
N SER A 219 -0.21 9.02 5.68
CA SER A 219 -0.74 8.99 7.05
C SER A 219 -2.11 8.31 7.11
N GLY A 220 -2.89 8.41 6.03
CA GLY A 220 -4.17 7.71 5.86
C GLY A 220 -4.03 6.38 5.13
N VAL A 221 -5.12 5.94 4.51
CA VAL A 221 -5.23 4.67 3.79
C VAL A 221 -4.82 4.85 2.33
N VAL A 222 -4.17 3.85 1.76
CA VAL A 222 -4.02 3.71 0.30
C VAL A 222 -5.26 3.03 -0.26
N ASN A 223 -6.05 3.77 -1.04
CA ASN A 223 -7.27 3.28 -1.68
C ASN A 223 -6.99 2.94 -3.15
N MET A 224 -7.00 1.66 -3.46
CA MET A 224 -6.89 1.11 -4.80
C MET A 224 -8.30 0.93 -5.36
N VAL A 225 -8.80 1.94 -6.07
CA VAL A 225 -10.20 2.03 -6.52
C VAL A 225 -10.30 1.56 -7.98
N GLY A 226 -10.56 0.27 -8.16
CA GLY A 226 -10.74 -0.38 -9.45
C GLY A 226 -12.09 -1.11 -9.59
N ASN A 227 -12.46 -1.42 -10.83
CA ASN A 227 -13.71 -2.13 -11.17
C ASN A 227 -13.45 -3.55 -11.75
N GLY A 228 -12.23 -4.07 -11.65
CA GLY A 228 -11.83 -5.36 -12.20
C GLY A 228 -11.23 -5.26 -13.61
N GLY A 229 -10.53 -6.33 -14.03
CA GLY A 229 -9.95 -6.42 -15.38
C GLY A 229 -8.94 -5.31 -15.68
N GLN A 230 -9.15 -4.59 -16.80
CA GLN A 230 -8.28 -3.50 -17.24
C GLN A 230 -8.45 -2.21 -16.41
N ASP A 231 -9.48 -2.14 -15.56
CA ASP A 231 -9.82 -0.96 -14.75
C ASP A 231 -9.24 -1.03 -13.34
N ASN A 232 -8.25 -1.89 -13.14
CA ASN A 232 -7.60 -2.07 -11.87
C ASN A 232 -6.36 -1.18 -11.76
N PRO A 233 -6.24 -0.39 -10.69
CA PRO A 233 -5.08 0.46 -10.48
C PRO A 233 -3.83 -0.38 -10.24
N THR A 234 -2.69 0.18 -10.63
CA THR A 234 -1.38 -0.42 -10.40
C THR A 234 -0.51 0.49 -9.54
N TRP A 235 0.12 -0.07 -8.51
CA TRP A 235 1.12 0.63 -7.72
C TRP A 235 2.44 -0.14 -7.77
N PHE A 236 3.45 0.48 -8.37
CA PHE A 236 4.83 0.02 -8.28
C PHE A 236 5.52 0.63 -7.07
N LEU A 237 5.81 -0.22 -6.06
CA LEU A 237 6.49 0.14 -4.81
C LEU A 237 7.96 0.53 -5.04
N ASN A 238 8.54 0.06 -6.15
CA ASN A 238 9.88 0.42 -6.58
C ASN A 238 9.96 0.32 -8.12
N THR A 239 10.37 1.39 -8.79
CA THR A 239 10.54 1.43 -10.26
C THR A 239 11.98 1.65 -10.71
N CYS A 240 12.94 1.68 -9.79
CA CYS A 240 14.36 1.82 -10.14
C CYS A 240 14.83 0.58 -10.89
N SER A 241 15.20 0.74 -12.15
CA SER A 241 15.56 -0.35 -13.06
C SER A 241 16.89 -0.16 -13.78
N SER A 242 17.56 0.97 -13.55
CA SER A 242 18.90 1.26 -14.04
C SER A 242 19.73 1.99 -12.97
N GLY A 243 21.05 1.90 -13.08
CA GLY A 243 21.99 2.48 -12.12
C GLY A 243 23.01 1.46 -11.61
N SER A 244 23.83 1.88 -10.65
CA SER A 244 24.94 1.08 -10.12
C SER A 244 24.58 0.21 -8.90
N SER A 245 23.37 0.33 -8.34
CA SER A 245 23.01 -0.33 -7.09
C SER A 245 21.52 -0.64 -7.02
N GLN A 246 21.19 -1.78 -6.40
CA GLN A 246 19.82 -2.19 -6.12
C GLN A 246 19.14 -1.19 -5.21
N ALA A 247 17.99 -0.70 -5.66
CA ALA A 247 17.21 0.24 -4.88
C ALA A 247 16.47 -0.45 -3.74
N LYS A 248 16.41 0.22 -2.59
CA LYS A 248 15.55 -0.20 -1.48
C LYS A 248 14.61 0.93 -1.10
N THR A 249 13.31 0.64 -1.04
CA THR A 249 12.28 1.62 -0.70
C THR A 249 11.55 1.21 0.57
N THR A 250 11.45 2.11 1.55
CA THR A 250 10.58 1.93 2.71
C THR A 250 9.33 2.79 2.58
N ILE A 251 8.17 2.16 2.65
CA ILE A 251 6.86 2.79 2.46
C ILE A 251 6.05 2.58 3.73
N ASP A 252 5.48 3.64 4.30
CA ASP A 252 4.69 3.62 5.54
C ASP A 252 3.28 4.13 5.26
N VAL A 253 2.26 3.30 5.52
CA VAL A 253 0.86 3.60 5.20
C VAL A 253 -0.06 3.31 6.39
N GLY A 254 -1.13 4.08 6.56
CA GLY A 254 -2.17 3.83 7.56
C GLY A 254 -3.07 2.62 7.29
N GLY A 255 -2.89 1.94 6.15
CA GLY A 255 -3.69 0.79 5.73
C GLY A 255 -3.76 0.70 4.21
N ILE A 256 -4.21 -0.44 3.67
CA ILE A 256 -4.41 -0.63 2.23
C ILE A 256 -5.81 -1.21 2.00
N SER A 257 -6.55 -0.59 1.08
CA SER A 257 -7.92 -0.98 0.77
C SER A 257 -8.19 -1.06 -0.73
N GLY A 258 -9.16 -1.89 -1.11
CA GLY A 258 -9.68 -1.99 -2.47
C GLY A 258 -9.06 -3.11 -3.30
N ILE A 259 -8.92 -2.89 -4.61
CA ILE A 259 -8.50 -3.90 -5.59
C ILE A 259 -7.53 -3.28 -6.61
N GLY A 260 -6.51 -4.04 -7.01
CA GLY A 260 -5.52 -3.58 -7.97
C GLY A 260 -4.35 -4.54 -8.12
N LEU A 261 -3.23 -4.03 -8.59
CA LEU A 261 -1.93 -4.70 -8.60
C LEU A 261 -0.92 -3.87 -7.79
N ILE A 262 -0.29 -4.49 -6.81
CA ILE A 262 0.83 -3.92 -6.06
C ILE A 262 2.04 -4.85 -6.24
N ARG A 263 3.16 -4.29 -6.70
CA ARG A 263 4.44 -5.02 -6.84
C ARG A 263 5.63 -4.09 -7.00
N ASN A 264 6.83 -4.65 -7.06
CA ASN A 264 7.98 -3.95 -7.63
C ASN A 264 7.97 -4.00 -9.17
N ASN A 265 8.72 -3.10 -9.80
CA ASN A 265 8.98 -3.09 -11.24
C ASN A 265 10.42 -2.58 -11.49
N THR A 266 11.39 -3.40 -11.11
CA THR A 266 12.82 -3.02 -11.09
C THR A 266 13.63 -3.62 -12.24
N GLY A 267 12.98 -4.41 -13.11
CA GLY A 267 13.66 -5.10 -14.21
C GLY A 267 14.82 -5.96 -13.72
N ALA A 268 15.88 -6.08 -14.53
CA ALA A 268 17.04 -6.92 -14.23
C ALA A 268 17.92 -6.39 -13.07
N LEU A 269 17.81 -5.10 -12.70
CA LEU A 269 18.58 -4.53 -11.59
C LEU A 269 18.22 -5.22 -10.26
N GLY A 270 16.94 -5.59 -10.10
CA GLY A 270 16.37 -6.03 -8.83
C GLY A 270 16.20 -4.88 -7.85
N GLY A 271 15.89 -5.21 -6.59
CA GLY A 271 15.63 -4.21 -5.55
C GLY A 271 14.56 -4.68 -4.56
N SER A 272 14.47 -4.04 -3.41
CA SER A 272 13.55 -4.48 -2.36
C SER A 272 12.61 -3.37 -1.90
N SER A 273 11.41 -3.74 -1.47
CA SER A 273 10.45 -2.81 -0.88
C SER A 273 9.94 -3.33 0.46
N MET A 274 9.97 -2.48 1.48
CA MET A 274 9.32 -2.74 2.76
C MET A 274 8.05 -1.91 2.86
N LEU A 275 6.92 -2.59 2.94
CA LEU A 275 5.61 -1.99 3.14
C LEU A 275 5.20 -2.09 4.61
N ILE A 276 5.28 -0.97 5.33
CA ILE A 276 4.88 -0.83 6.72
C ILE A 276 3.41 -0.44 6.76
N ILE A 277 2.59 -1.23 7.45
CA ILE A 277 1.15 -1.02 7.55
C ILE A 277 0.80 -0.65 8.99
N ARG A 278 0.12 0.47 9.17
CA ARG A 278 -0.23 1.07 10.46
C ARG A 278 -1.73 1.25 10.63
N THR A 279 -2.53 0.23 10.30
CA THR A 279 -3.97 0.27 10.54
C THR A 279 -4.27 0.69 11.97
N ALA A 280 -5.10 1.72 12.12
CA ALA A 280 -5.42 2.31 13.41
C ALA A 280 -6.18 1.32 14.31
N GLU A 281 -6.05 1.48 15.62
CA GLU A 281 -6.79 0.66 16.59
C GLU A 281 -8.31 0.70 16.33
N GLY A 282 -8.96 -0.46 16.38
CA GLY A 282 -10.40 -0.59 16.09
C GLY A 282 -10.79 -0.44 14.62
N ALA A 283 -9.84 -0.19 13.71
CA ALA A 283 -10.09 -0.13 12.27
C ALA A 283 -9.68 -1.43 11.58
N THR A 284 -10.39 -1.73 10.49
CA THR A 284 -10.06 -2.82 9.57
C THR A 284 -9.93 -2.26 8.16
N THR A 285 -8.83 -2.58 7.48
CA THR A 285 -8.59 -2.25 6.06
C THR A 285 -8.45 -3.53 5.25
N THR A 286 -9.07 -3.58 4.07
CA THR A 286 -9.15 -4.82 3.27
C THR A 286 -8.72 -4.59 1.84
N TYR A 287 -7.66 -5.28 1.42
CA TYR A 287 -7.18 -5.32 0.05
C TYR A 287 -7.43 -6.71 -0.56
N SER A 288 -8.11 -6.75 -1.70
CA SER A 288 -8.49 -7.99 -2.40
C SER A 288 -7.89 -8.10 -3.79
N GLY A 289 -6.83 -7.34 -4.08
CA GLY A 289 -6.12 -7.35 -5.36
C GLY A 289 -4.95 -8.34 -5.42
N ILE A 290 -4.04 -8.11 -6.35
CA ILE A 290 -2.78 -8.86 -6.46
C ILE A 290 -1.71 -8.09 -5.70
N LEU A 291 -1.00 -8.74 -4.78
CA LEU A 291 0.17 -8.20 -4.08
C LEU A 291 1.30 -9.21 -4.20
N LYS A 292 2.34 -8.86 -4.96
CA LYS A 292 3.41 -9.82 -5.24
C LYS A 292 4.77 -9.19 -5.48
N ASP A 293 5.79 -10.02 -5.51
CA ASP A 293 7.12 -9.65 -5.98
C ASP A 293 7.17 -9.39 -7.50
N ASP A 294 8.30 -8.83 -7.96
CA ASP A 294 8.59 -8.76 -9.39
C ASP A 294 9.27 -10.06 -9.85
N ILE A 295 8.66 -10.75 -10.81
CA ILE A 295 9.10 -12.08 -11.30
C ILE A 295 9.80 -11.93 -12.67
N THR A 296 10.47 -10.80 -12.92
CA THR A 296 11.22 -10.62 -14.17
C THR A 296 12.58 -11.32 -14.11
N THR A 297 13.00 -11.88 -15.25
CA THR A 297 13.78 -13.11 -15.44
C THR A 297 15.24 -13.14 -14.99
N ALA A 298 15.69 -12.25 -14.10
CA ALA A 298 17.07 -12.27 -13.57
C ALA A 298 17.27 -11.42 -12.30
N GLY A 299 16.38 -10.48 -11.99
CA GLY A 299 16.52 -9.58 -10.86
C GLY A 299 15.87 -10.17 -9.60
N ASN A 300 16.65 -10.36 -8.53
CA ASN A 300 16.09 -10.70 -7.23
C ASN A 300 15.40 -9.46 -6.64
N SER A 301 14.10 -9.33 -6.88
CA SER A 301 13.28 -8.30 -6.25
C SER A 301 12.31 -8.91 -5.26
N ASN A 302 12.20 -8.30 -4.08
CA ASN A 302 11.39 -8.81 -2.98
C ASN A 302 10.60 -7.69 -2.30
N VAL A 303 9.35 -7.99 -2.02
CA VAL A 303 8.46 -7.22 -1.16
C VAL A 303 8.50 -7.84 0.22
N SER A 304 8.41 -7.01 1.25
CA SER A 304 8.35 -7.40 2.66
C SER A 304 7.25 -6.60 3.33
N ILE A 305 6.52 -7.21 4.27
CA ILE A 305 5.47 -6.52 5.03
C ILE A 305 5.91 -6.37 6.48
N LEU A 306 5.72 -5.19 7.03
CA LEU A 306 5.78 -4.95 8.47
C LEU A 306 4.42 -4.46 8.96
N MET A 307 3.67 -5.30 9.65
CA MET A 307 2.46 -4.87 10.34
C MET A 307 2.84 -4.22 11.68
N ALA A 308 2.61 -2.92 11.80
CA ALA A 308 3.00 -2.10 12.94
C ALA A 308 1.88 -1.15 13.40
N GLY A 309 0.64 -1.41 12.98
CA GLY A 309 -0.58 -0.79 13.48
C GLY A 309 -1.19 -1.56 14.65
N TYR A 310 -2.24 -1.02 15.26
CA TYR A 310 -2.98 -1.71 16.33
C TYR A 310 -4.30 -2.32 15.82
N GLY A 311 -4.74 -1.96 14.61
CA GLY A 311 -5.92 -2.53 13.96
C GLY A 311 -5.63 -3.76 13.12
N THR A 312 -6.52 -4.03 12.17
CA THR A 312 -6.50 -5.23 11.32
C THR A 312 -6.27 -4.86 9.87
N GLN A 313 -5.24 -5.44 9.24
CA GLN A 313 -5.10 -5.46 7.79
C GLN A 313 -5.52 -6.83 7.26
N VAL A 314 -6.41 -6.84 6.28
CA VAL A 314 -6.84 -8.04 5.56
C VAL A 314 -6.29 -8.00 4.13
N LEU A 315 -5.59 -9.07 3.74
CA LEU A 315 -5.07 -9.30 2.39
C LEU A 315 -5.77 -10.53 1.80
N ASP A 316 -6.94 -10.29 1.23
CA ASP A 316 -7.90 -11.32 0.79
C ASP A 316 -7.93 -11.50 -0.73
N GLY A 317 -6.77 -11.27 -1.35
CA GLY A 317 -6.57 -11.32 -2.80
C GLY A 317 -5.57 -12.39 -3.21
N SER A 318 -4.78 -12.14 -4.26
CA SER A 318 -3.65 -13.02 -4.62
C SER A 318 -2.37 -12.44 -4.04
N VAL A 319 -1.87 -13.05 -2.96
CA VAL A 319 -0.68 -12.60 -2.23
C VAL A 319 0.47 -13.58 -2.46
N ASP A 320 1.62 -13.08 -2.89
CA ASP A 320 2.84 -13.88 -3.07
C ASP A 320 4.10 -13.05 -2.77
N ILE A 321 4.60 -13.18 -1.55
CA ILE A 321 5.63 -12.32 -0.98
C ILE A 321 6.82 -13.17 -0.56
N SER A 322 7.97 -13.07 -1.21
CA SER A 322 9.16 -13.85 -0.84
C SER A 322 10.02 -13.21 0.25
N GLY A 323 9.89 -11.89 0.46
CA GLY A 323 10.65 -11.19 1.48
C GLY A 323 10.20 -11.51 2.91
N PHE A 324 11.05 -11.14 3.87
CA PHE A 324 10.79 -11.36 5.29
C PHE A 324 9.66 -10.46 5.76
N SER A 325 8.57 -11.05 6.26
CA SER A 325 7.45 -10.32 6.83
C SER A 325 7.43 -10.42 8.36
N GLU A 326 7.03 -9.33 9.00
CA GLU A 326 6.96 -9.23 10.45
C GLU A 326 5.62 -8.64 10.87
N ILE A 327 4.99 -9.25 11.88
CA ILE A 327 3.84 -8.69 12.57
C ILE A 327 4.35 -8.26 13.93
N LYS A 328 4.61 -6.95 14.04
CA LYS A 328 5.11 -6.34 15.27
C LYS A 328 3.99 -6.14 16.28
N ARG A 329 2.82 -5.73 15.79
CA ARG A 329 1.59 -5.55 16.56
C ARG A 329 0.37 -5.49 15.65
N GLY A 330 -0.82 -5.65 16.22
CA GLY A 330 -2.08 -5.66 15.48
C GLY A 330 -2.29 -6.99 14.76
N THR A 331 -3.25 -7.01 13.82
CA THR A 331 -3.67 -8.24 13.15
C THR A 331 -3.41 -8.18 11.65
N LEU A 332 -2.75 -9.20 11.10
CA LEU A 332 -2.68 -9.45 9.66
C LEU A 332 -3.47 -10.72 9.34
N LEU A 333 -4.54 -10.58 8.56
CA LEU A 333 -5.26 -11.71 7.97
C LEU A 333 -4.86 -11.82 6.51
N SER A 334 -4.42 -12.99 6.05
CA SER A 334 -3.98 -13.15 4.65
C SER A 334 -4.29 -14.53 4.08
N THR A 335 -4.49 -14.57 2.77
CA THR A 335 -4.34 -15.79 1.97
C THR A 335 -2.99 -15.79 1.23
N GLY A 336 -2.73 -16.81 0.42
CA GLY A 336 -1.59 -16.84 -0.50
C GLY A 336 -0.29 -17.38 0.12
N HIS A 337 0.84 -16.75 -0.20
CA HIS A 337 2.17 -17.22 0.15
C HIS A 337 3.06 -16.13 0.76
N PHE A 338 3.79 -16.48 1.83
CA PHE A 338 4.85 -15.69 2.45
C PHE A 338 6.15 -16.52 2.55
N GLY A 339 7.28 -15.98 2.10
CA GLY A 339 8.57 -16.65 2.18
C GLY A 339 9.03 -16.82 3.63
N SER A 340 8.80 -15.83 4.50
CA SER A 340 9.06 -15.93 5.93
C SER A 340 8.16 -14.99 6.71
N LEU A 341 7.72 -15.43 7.90
CA LEU A 341 6.87 -14.67 8.81
C LEU A 341 7.38 -14.75 10.25
N TYR A 342 7.56 -13.59 10.88
CA TYR A 342 7.85 -13.47 12.31
C TYR A 342 6.69 -12.77 13.04
N ILE A 343 6.19 -13.39 14.10
CA ILE A 343 5.05 -12.87 14.88
C ILE A 343 5.52 -12.46 16.28
N ASN A 344 5.44 -11.17 16.57
CA ASN A 344 5.78 -10.61 17.87
C ASN A 344 4.64 -10.79 18.88
N LYS A 345 4.92 -10.55 20.16
CA LYS A 345 4.01 -10.68 21.30
C LYS A 345 2.67 -9.95 21.13
N GLU A 346 2.70 -8.76 20.53
CA GLU A 346 1.51 -7.93 20.30
C GLU A 346 0.87 -8.20 18.92
N GLY A 347 1.46 -9.11 18.14
CA GLY A 347 1.07 -9.43 16.79
C GLY A 347 0.17 -10.66 16.72
N THR A 348 -0.80 -10.58 15.81
CA THR A 348 -1.74 -11.66 15.49
C THR A 348 -1.71 -11.93 13.99
N PHE A 349 -1.65 -13.19 13.60
CA PHE A 349 -1.78 -13.62 12.21
C PHE A 349 -2.93 -14.61 12.04
N GLY A 350 -3.68 -14.52 10.96
CA GLY A 350 -4.71 -15.51 10.61
C GLY A 350 -4.77 -15.76 9.11
N ALA A 351 -5.27 -16.93 8.73
CA ALA A 351 -5.61 -17.20 7.33
C ALA A 351 -6.94 -16.50 6.99
N THR A 352 -7.17 -16.19 5.70
CA THR A 352 -8.49 -15.76 5.21
C THR A 352 -8.77 -16.40 3.85
N SER A 353 -10.03 -16.34 3.43
CA SER A 353 -10.45 -16.65 2.06
C SER A 353 -11.64 -15.80 1.65
N LYS A 354 -11.56 -15.25 0.44
CA LYS A 354 -12.63 -14.41 -0.12
C LYS A 354 -13.95 -15.16 -0.33
N SER A 355 -13.86 -16.47 -0.60
CA SER A 355 -15.00 -17.29 -1.02
C SER A 355 -15.37 -18.36 0.00
N SER A 356 -14.77 -18.35 1.18
CA SER A 356 -14.94 -19.39 2.20
C SER A 356 -14.79 -18.78 3.60
N PRO A 357 -15.59 -19.22 4.58
CA PRO A 357 -15.37 -18.85 5.98
C PRO A 357 -14.04 -19.39 6.52
N ILE A 358 -13.42 -20.33 5.81
CA ILE A 358 -12.16 -20.96 6.13
C ILE A 358 -11.08 -20.55 5.12
N GLY A 359 -9.95 -20.09 5.65
CA GLY A 359 -8.75 -19.68 4.94
C GLY A 359 -7.66 -20.74 4.86
N THR A 360 -6.78 -20.56 3.88
CA THR A 360 -5.50 -21.27 3.83
C THR A 360 -4.40 -20.31 3.39
N VAL A 361 -3.24 -20.44 4.01
CA VAL A 361 -2.05 -19.65 3.70
C VAL A 361 -0.80 -20.51 3.81
N SER A 362 0.14 -20.28 2.89
CA SER A 362 1.43 -20.95 2.83
C SER A 362 2.54 -20.04 3.31
N ILE A 363 3.43 -20.57 4.13
CA ILE A 363 4.56 -19.87 4.73
C ILE A 363 5.81 -20.72 4.56
N GLY A 364 6.91 -20.14 4.09
CA GLY A 364 8.20 -20.83 4.06
C GLY A 364 8.69 -21.10 5.50
N ASN A 365 9.07 -20.05 6.20
CA ASN A 365 9.53 -20.14 7.59
C ASN A 365 8.65 -19.30 8.52
N MET A 366 8.03 -19.94 9.53
CA MET A 366 7.20 -19.27 10.52
C MET A 366 7.87 -19.30 11.90
N THR A 367 8.07 -18.12 12.49
CA THR A 367 8.79 -17.92 13.77
C THR A 367 8.08 -16.94 14.69
N PHE A 368 8.39 -17.00 16.00
CA PHE A 368 7.64 -16.27 17.02
C PHE A 368 8.54 -15.58 18.06
N SER A 369 7.98 -14.56 18.70
CA SER A 369 8.36 -14.14 20.06
C SER A 369 7.31 -14.62 21.06
N ASP A 370 7.65 -14.70 22.35
CA ASP A 370 6.71 -15.10 23.41
C ASP A 370 5.40 -14.30 23.36
N GLY A 371 4.28 -15.03 23.22
CA GLY A 371 2.93 -14.46 23.17
C GLY A 371 2.42 -14.07 21.79
N GLY A 372 3.21 -14.25 20.72
CA GLY A 372 2.72 -14.08 19.35
C GLY A 372 1.52 -14.99 19.09
N THR A 373 0.49 -14.44 18.45
CA THR A 373 -0.82 -15.09 18.34
C THR A 373 -1.12 -15.55 16.91
N VAL A 374 -1.68 -16.75 16.80
CA VAL A 374 -2.29 -17.25 15.57
C VAL A 374 -3.79 -17.33 15.79
N LEU A 375 -4.54 -16.69 14.90
CA LEU A 375 -5.99 -16.71 14.85
C LEU A 375 -6.45 -17.83 13.91
N ILE A 376 -7.34 -18.68 14.39
CA ILE A 376 -7.92 -19.80 13.65
C ILE A 376 -9.43 -19.68 13.66
N ASP A 377 -10.05 -19.65 12.49
CA ASP A 377 -11.49 -19.79 12.35
C ASP A 377 -11.88 -21.28 12.21
N ILE A 378 -13.01 -21.65 12.81
CA ILE A 378 -13.60 -22.99 12.75
C ILE A 378 -15.04 -22.88 12.24
N ASP A 379 -15.33 -23.62 11.18
CA ASP A 379 -16.68 -23.75 10.63
C ASP A 379 -17.08 -25.21 10.39
N GLY A 380 -17.88 -25.73 11.32
CA GLY A 380 -18.34 -27.11 11.30
C GLY A 380 -17.17 -28.09 11.43
N ALA A 381 -16.97 -28.93 10.42
CA ALA A 381 -15.88 -29.90 10.37
C ALA A 381 -14.56 -29.33 9.80
N ASN A 382 -14.54 -28.06 9.40
CA ASN A 382 -13.39 -27.41 8.78
C ASN A 382 -12.82 -26.32 9.70
N CYS A 383 -11.55 -25.98 9.50
CA CYS A 383 -10.89 -24.86 10.16
C CYS A 383 -9.86 -24.23 9.23
N ASP A 384 -9.41 -23.03 9.58
CA ASP A 384 -8.27 -22.41 8.94
C ASP A 384 -7.06 -23.33 8.97
N LEU A 385 -6.27 -23.27 7.89
CA LEU A 385 -5.05 -24.05 7.75
C LEU A 385 -3.85 -23.15 7.45
N ILE A 386 -2.82 -23.26 8.27
CA ILE A 386 -1.52 -22.66 8.01
C ILE A 386 -0.57 -23.76 7.54
N GLN A 387 -0.11 -23.64 6.31
CA GLN A 387 0.89 -24.53 5.74
C GLN A 387 2.28 -23.89 5.93
N ALA A 388 3.18 -24.54 6.64
CA ALA A 388 4.51 -24.02 6.91
C ALA A 388 5.60 -24.98 6.40
N SER A 389 6.57 -24.54 5.60
CA SER A 389 7.71 -25.41 5.27
C SER A 389 8.53 -25.70 6.53
N THR A 390 8.69 -24.72 7.41
CA THR A 390 9.27 -24.88 8.74
C THR A 390 8.50 -24.06 9.77
N LEU A 391 8.08 -24.72 10.85
CA LEU A 391 7.55 -24.09 12.05
C LEU A 391 8.60 -24.12 13.16
N SER A 392 8.96 -22.96 13.70
CA SER A 392 9.92 -22.87 14.80
C SER A 392 9.50 -21.82 15.83
N LEU A 393 9.82 -22.05 17.10
CA LEU A 393 9.60 -21.04 18.14
C LEU A 393 10.48 -19.80 17.97
N GLY A 394 11.59 -19.89 17.23
CA GLY A 394 12.55 -18.78 17.12
C GLY A 394 13.08 -18.39 18.51
N THR A 395 12.67 -17.21 18.98
CA THR A 395 13.03 -16.67 20.31
C THR A 395 12.00 -16.99 21.40
N ALA A 396 10.84 -17.55 21.03
CA ALA A 396 9.76 -17.86 21.95
C ALA A 396 9.98 -19.16 22.73
N THR A 397 9.28 -19.26 23.84
CA THR A 397 9.00 -20.47 24.63
C THR A 397 7.61 -21.02 24.34
N TYR A 398 6.66 -20.18 23.91
CA TYR A 398 5.33 -20.59 23.47
C TYR A 398 4.75 -19.64 22.42
N LEU A 399 3.77 -20.14 21.66
CA LEU A 399 2.87 -19.33 20.84
C LEU A 399 1.44 -19.44 21.36
N THR A 400 0.62 -18.45 21.04
CA THR A 400 -0.79 -18.40 21.40
C THR A 400 -1.67 -18.81 20.23
N ILE A 401 -2.67 -19.65 20.46
CA ILE A 401 -3.75 -19.92 19.51
C ILE A 401 -5.02 -19.23 20.04
N ASP A 402 -5.63 -18.44 19.19
CA ASP A 402 -6.90 -17.75 19.42
C ASP A 402 -7.90 -18.10 18.32
N PHE A 403 -9.18 -17.82 18.55
CA PHE A 403 -10.25 -18.15 17.61
C PHE A 403 -11.10 -16.91 17.29
N GLY A 404 -11.32 -16.66 16.00
CA GLY A 404 -12.19 -15.58 15.55
C GLY A 404 -13.64 -16.03 15.44
N LEU A 405 -13.90 -16.96 14.51
CA LEU A 405 -15.17 -17.64 14.29
C LEU A 405 -15.15 -19.05 14.86
N THR A 406 -16.17 -19.42 15.63
CA THR A 406 -16.24 -20.74 16.29
C THR A 406 -17.59 -21.43 16.08
N ASN A 407 -17.63 -22.37 15.13
CA ASN A 407 -18.73 -23.33 14.96
C ASN A 407 -18.20 -24.75 15.16
N ILE A 408 -17.88 -25.08 16.42
CA ILE A 408 -17.14 -26.29 16.82
C ILE A 408 -18.04 -27.52 16.74
N VAL A 409 -17.48 -28.61 16.21
CA VAL A 409 -18.03 -29.97 16.26
C VAL A 409 -17.19 -30.78 17.24
N GLU A 410 -17.79 -31.15 18.36
CA GLU A 410 -17.11 -31.92 19.42
C GLU A 410 -16.51 -33.23 18.88
N GLY A 411 -15.30 -33.56 19.33
CA GLY A 411 -14.59 -34.78 18.93
C GLY A 411 -13.93 -34.72 17.54
N THR A 412 -14.17 -33.67 16.74
CA THR A 412 -13.42 -33.43 15.51
C THR A 412 -11.98 -33.05 15.81
N LYS A 413 -11.04 -33.61 15.03
CA LYS A 413 -9.63 -33.22 15.03
C LYS A 413 -9.38 -32.23 13.89
N TYR A 414 -9.25 -30.97 14.24
CA TYR A 414 -8.98 -29.86 13.32
C TYR A 414 -7.48 -29.74 13.07
N LYS A 415 -7.04 -29.83 11.81
CA LYS A 415 -5.64 -29.61 11.44
C LYS A 415 -5.40 -28.11 11.26
N ILE A 416 -4.70 -27.50 12.22
CA ILE A 416 -4.45 -26.05 12.22
C ILE A 416 -3.09 -25.69 11.62
N PHE A 417 -2.12 -26.60 11.70
CA PHE A 417 -0.86 -26.48 10.98
C PHE A 417 -0.55 -27.74 10.19
N GLU A 418 -0.16 -27.55 8.93
CA GLU A 418 0.48 -28.56 8.11
C GLU A 418 1.93 -28.15 7.90
N CYS A 419 2.90 -28.93 8.40
CA CYS A 419 4.30 -28.55 8.31
C CYS A 419 5.19 -29.54 7.56
N GLY A 420 6.11 -29.02 6.75
CA GLY A 420 7.21 -29.82 6.20
C GLY A 420 8.19 -30.26 7.29
N LYS A 421 8.44 -29.38 8.26
CA LYS A 421 9.24 -29.65 9.45
C LYS A 421 8.74 -28.81 10.64
N ILE A 422 8.66 -29.44 11.81
CA ILE A 422 8.59 -28.75 13.10
C ILE A 422 9.98 -28.80 13.73
N SER A 423 10.45 -27.70 14.35
CA SER A 423 11.77 -27.71 15.00
C SER A 423 11.81 -28.68 16.18
N ASP A 424 12.95 -29.35 16.38
CA ASP A 424 13.09 -30.47 17.32
C ASP A 424 12.77 -30.11 18.79
N ASN A 425 12.81 -28.82 19.14
CA ASN A 425 12.48 -28.28 20.45
C ASN A 425 11.00 -27.93 20.64
N PHE A 426 10.15 -28.19 19.65
CA PHE A 426 8.73 -27.90 19.69
C PHE A 426 7.95 -29.12 20.25
N THR A 427 7.16 -28.90 21.29
CA THR A 427 6.25 -29.88 21.89
C THR A 427 4.85 -29.30 22.03
N VAL A 428 3.88 -30.14 22.41
CA VAL A 428 2.49 -29.72 22.65
C VAL A 428 2.38 -28.62 23.72
N ASP A 429 3.31 -28.58 24.69
CA ASP A 429 3.28 -27.62 25.80
C ASP A 429 3.61 -26.19 25.38
N ASN A 430 4.22 -26.03 24.19
CA ASN A 430 4.54 -24.74 23.60
C ASN A 430 3.33 -24.06 22.94
N PHE A 431 2.17 -24.73 22.86
CA PHE A 431 0.93 -24.12 22.40
C PHE A 431 0.08 -23.66 23.59
N LYS A 432 -0.27 -22.37 23.62
CA LYS A 432 -1.21 -21.81 24.59
C LYS A 432 -2.50 -21.44 23.88
N VAL A 433 -3.51 -22.26 24.06
CA VAL A 433 -4.84 -22.03 23.50
C VAL A 433 -5.59 -21.08 24.43
N LYS A 434 -6.19 -20.01 23.89
CA LYS A 434 -7.10 -19.16 24.69
C LYS A 434 -8.38 -19.93 25.03
N ASP A 435 -8.91 -19.65 26.21
CA ASP A 435 -10.12 -20.31 26.71
C ASP A 435 -11.29 -20.08 25.74
N ILE A 436 -11.97 -21.18 25.40
CA ILE A 436 -13.24 -21.16 24.65
C ILE A 436 -14.35 -21.58 25.61
N ASP A 437 -15.35 -20.72 25.77
CA ASP A 437 -16.47 -20.97 26.65
C ASP A 437 -17.14 -22.33 26.37
N GLY A 438 -17.27 -23.15 27.41
CA GLY A 438 -17.93 -24.45 27.33
C GLY A 438 -17.08 -25.58 26.75
N TYR A 439 -15.80 -25.36 26.42
CA TYR A 439 -14.94 -26.40 25.85
C TYR A 439 -13.56 -26.49 26.52
N ASN A 440 -13.06 -27.71 26.66
CA ASN A 440 -11.66 -27.98 26.92
C ASN A 440 -10.95 -28.28 25.59
N SER A 441 -9.91 -27.52 25.28
CA SER A 441 -9.07 -27.72 24.09
C SER A 441 -7.92 -28.70 24.33
N HIS A 442 -7.62 -29.54 23.36
CA HIS A 442 -6.50 -30.49 23.41
C HIS A 442 -5.68 -30.39 22.13
N ILE A 443 -4.38 -30.13 22.27
CA ILE A 443 -3.41 -30.10 21.17
C ILE A 443 -2.73 -31.46 21.02
N SER A 444 -2.54 -31.89 19.79
CA SER A 444 -1.71 -33.05 19.45
C SER A 444 -0.84 -32.77 18.24
N ILE A 445 0.37 -33.31 18.24
CA ILE A 445 1.27 -33.30 17.09
C ILE A 445 1.33 -34.73 16.54
N ASP A 446 1.10 -34.88 15.24
CA ASP A 446 1.22 -36.16 14.54
C ASP A 446 2.09 -35.95 13.29
N ASP A 447 3.19 -36.70 13.20
CA ASP A 447 4.35 -36.41 12.35
C ASP A 447 4.85 -34.96 12.53
N ASN A 448 4.56 -34.10 11.55
CA ASN A 448 4.89 -32.67 11.53
C ASN A 448 3.63 -31.79 11.50
N ASN A 449 2.45 -32.34 11.76
CA ASN A 449 1.19 -31.61 11.69
C ASN A 449 0.66 -31.35 13.10
N VAL A 450 0.04 -30.20 13.31
CA VAL A 450 -0.56 -29.82 14.58
C VAL A 450 -2.08 -29.85 14.45
N TYR A 451 -2.70 -30.55 15.39
CA TYR A 451 -4.15 -30.68 15.47
C TYR A 451 -4.66 -30.15 16.79
N ILE A 452 -5.89 -29.65 16.76
CA ILE A 452 -6.67 -29.30 17.95
C ILE A 452 -8.01 -30.04 17.95
N SER A 453 -8.47 -30.43 19.13
CA SER A 453 -9.80 -31.00 19.34
C SER A 453 -10.43 -30.44 20.61
N PHE A 454 -11.76 -30.50 20.68
CA PHE A 454 -12.53 -29.92 21.78
C PHE A 454 -13.42 -30.98 22.42
N THR A 455 -13.56 -30.88 23.74
CA THR A 455 -14.49 -31.67 24.56
C THR A 455 -15.40 -30.72 25.31
N ALA A 456 -16.71 -30.93 25.24
CA ALA A 456 -17.67 -30.08 25.93
C ALA A 456 -17.49 -30.19 27.45
N VAL A 457 -17.46 -29.04 28.13
CA VAL A 457 -17.52 -28.96 29.57
C VAL A 457 -18.99 -29.10 29.96
N PRO A 458 -19.40 -30.13 30.72
CA PRO A 458 -20.81 -30.32 31.00
C PRO A 458 -21.36 -29.14 31.81
N GLU A 459 -22.49 -28.59 31.37
CA GLU A 459 -23.10 -27.47 32.09
C GLU A 459 -23.46 -27.88 33.53
N PRO A 460 -23.43 -26.94 34.51
CA PRO A 460 -23.79 -27.22 35.90
C PRO A 460 -25.18 -27.88 36.06
N ALA A 461 -26.12 -27.58 35.17
CA ALA A 461 -27.45 -28.18 35.15
C ALA A 461 -27.45 -29.68 34.81
N LEU A 462 -26.53 -30.12 33.94
CA LEU A 462 -26.36 -31.55 33.64
C LEU A 462 -25.85 -32.29 34.89
N PHE A 463 -24.86 -31.73 35.58
CA PHE A 463 -24.38 -32.26 36.86
C PHE A 463 -25.49 -32.28 37.93
N ALA A 464 -26.28 -31.21 38.04
CA ALA A 464 -27.41 -31.15 38.96
C ALA A 464 -28.50 -32.18 38.64
N SER A 465 -28.74 -32.47 37.36
CA SER A 465 -29.70 -33.49 36.92
C SER A 465 -29.24 -34.91 37.28
N ILE A 466 -27.95 -35.21 37.12
CA ILE A 466 -27.37 -36.51 37.52
C ILE A 466 -27.47 -36.69 39.04
N ILE A 467 -27.12 -35.67 39.81
CA ILE A 467 -27.24 -35.68 41.27
C ILE A 467 -28.73 -35.79 41.67
N GLY A 468 -29.62 -35.07 41.00
CA GLY A 468 -31.06 -35.10 41.23
C GLY A 468 -31.67 -36.48 40.98
N VAL A 469 -31.28 -37.15 39.89
CA VAL A 469 -31.70 -38.53 39.57
C VAL A 469 -31.17 -39.53 40.60
N LEU A 470 -29.90 -39.41 40.99
CA LEU A 470 -29.33 -40.25 42.06
C LEU A 470 -30.04 -40.04 43.39
N ALA A 471 -30.32 -38.80 43.77
CA ALA A 471 -31.07 -38.46 44.97
C ALA A 471 -32.50 -39.05 44.94
N LEU A 472 -33.17 -38.99 43.78
CA LEU A 472 -34.49 -39.60 43.60
C LEU A 472 -34.44 -41.14 43.70
N ALA A 473 -33.41 -41.77 43.13
CA ALA A 473 -33.21 -43.22 43.24
C ALA A 473 -32.96 -43.67 44.70
N PHE A 474 -32.16 -42.92 45.46
CA PHE A 474 -31.96 -43.18 46.89
C PHE A 474 -33.24 -42.94 47.71
N ALA A 475 -34.01 -41.89 47.40
CA ALA A 475 -35.28 -41.62 48.06
C ALA A 475 -36.33 -42.72 47.78
N ALA A 476 -36.41 -43.22 46.54
CA ALA A 476 -37.29 -44.32 46.16
C ALA A 476 -36.91 -45.63 46.88
N ARG A 477 -35.62 -45.94 46.99
CA ARG A 477 -35.12 -47.14 47.70
C ARG A 477 -35.34 -47.08 49.22
N ARG A 478 -35.45 -45.88 49.79
CA ARG A 478 -35.80 -45.69 51.21
C ARG A 478 -37.29 -45.86 51.50
N LYS A 479 -38.17 -45.72 50.50
CA LYS A 479 -39.61 -45.98 50.61
C LYS A 479 -40.03 -47.44 50.35
N SER A 480 -39.13 -48.25 49.78
CA SER A 480 -39.37 -49.67 49.48
C SER A 480 -38.80 -50.63 50.55
N LYS A 481 -38.38 -50.10 51.70
CA LYS A 481 -38.13 -50.82 52.95
C LYS A 481 -39.15 -50.33 53.96
#